data_AF-A0A7K0VL13-F1
#
_entry.id   AF-A0A7K0VL13-F1
#
_cell.length_a   1.000
_cell.length_b   1.000
_cell.length_c   1.000
_cell.angle_alpha   90.00
_cell.angle_beta   90.00
_cell.angle_gamma   90.00
#
_symmetry.space_group_name_H-M   'P 1'
#
loop_
_entity.id
_entity.type
_entity.pdbx_description
1 polymer ?
#
loop_
_entity_poly.entity_id
_entity_poly.type
_entity_poly.pdbx_seq_one_letter_code
_entity_poly.pdbx_strand_id
1 'polypeptide(L)'
;MKNQLSNKISGSSEGSAIAEFLIFTLPFFTVFLLLITQIHSKSISLLESNNLARQSVRAFVTSPNQEFAMARAYQVIEIYKSMQSQHNVQSRPINLI
;
A
#
# COMPACT_ATOMS: atom_id res chain seq x y z
N MET A 1 3.48 14.52 70.51
CA MET A 1 2.45 15.03 69.56
C MET A 1 2.52 14.18 68.32
N LYS A 2 1.36 13.72 67.84
CA LYS A 2 1.17 12.55 66.96
C LYS A 2 1.91 12.62 65.62
N ASN A 3 2.56 11.50 65.29
CA ASN A 3 2.84 10.99 63.95
C ASN A 3 1.59 11.12 63.06
N GLN A 4 1.56 12.03 62.08
CA GLN A 4 0.48 12.10 61.08
C GLN A 4 0.93 12.63 59.69
N LEU A 5 2.23 12.74 59.40
CA LEU A 5 2.68 13.30 58.11
C LEU A 5 3.55 12.38 57.24
N SER A 6 3.84 11.16 57.70
CA SER A 6 4.75 10.23 57.00
C SER A 6 4.06 8.94 56.53
N ASN A 7 2.79 9.01 56.10
CA ASN A 7 2.12 7.82 55.56
C ASN A 7 1.19 8.12 54.37
N LYS A 8 1.55 9.10 53.53
CA LYS A 8 0.82 9.39 52.28
C LYS A 8 1.77 9.55 51.09
N ILE A 9 2.77 8.69 50.99
CA ILE A 9 3.58 8.50 49.77
C ILE A 9 3.82 6.99 49.55
N SER A 10 2.80 6.19 49.83
CA SER A 10 2.75 4.74 49.56
C SER A 10 1.40 4.38 48.95
N GLY A 11 0.85 5.28 48.14
CA GLY A 11 -0.25 4.98 47.24
C GLY A 11 0.31 4.30 46.00
N SER A 12 0.09 3.00 45.90
CA SER A 12 0.36 2.14 44.76
C SER A 12 0.02 2.81 43.42
N SER A 13 1.05 3.19 42.66
CA SER A 13 0.88 3.47 41.24
C SER A 13 0.87 2.14 40.48
N GLU A 14 -0.26 1.43 40.53
CA GLU A 14 -0.50 0.33 39.59
C GLU A 14 -0.72 0.95 38.20
N GLY A 15 0.33 0.94 37.38
CA GLY A 15 0.24 1.29 35.97
C GLY A 15 -0.71 0.32 35.26
N SER A 16 -1.48 0.83 34.29
CA SER A 16 -2.31 -0.04 33.46
C SER A 16 -1.42 -0.87 32.56
N ALA A 17 -1.34 -2.18 32.82
CA ALA A 17 -0.58 -3.13 31.98
C ALA A 17 -0.99 -3.07 30.50
N ILE A 18 -2.27 -2.74 30.23
CA ILE A 18 -2.78 -2.53 28.87
C ILE A 18 -2.18 -1.27 28.26
N ALA A 19 -2.10 -0.16 29.01
CA ALA A 19 -1.50 1.07 28.51
C ALA A 19 -0.01 0.89 28.23
N GLU A 20 0.72 0.21 29.12
CA GLU A 20 2.14 -0.10 28.93
C GLU A 20 2.34 -0.97 27.68
N PHE A 21 1.54 -2.03 27.52
CA PHE A 21 1.58 -2.87 26.32
C PHE A 21 1.32 -2.07 25.05
N LEU A 22 0.31 -1.18 25.03
CA LEU A 22 0.00 -0.36 23.86
C LEU A 22 1.11 0.64 23.53
N ILE A 23 1.71 1.27 24.55
CA ILE A 23 2.84 2.20 24.36
C ILE A 23 4.03 1.49 23.70
N PHE A 24 4.29 0.24 24.05
CA PHE A 24 5.37 -0.54 23.42
C PHE A 24 5.00 -1.10 22.04
N THR A 25 3.75 -1.53 21.83
CA THR A 25 3.36 -2.26 20.61
C THR A 25 2.85 -1.37 19.48
N LEU A 26 2.17 -0.27 19.77
CA LEU A 26 1.62 0.61 18.74
C LEU A 26 2.68 1.17 17.80
N PRO A 27 3.86 1.65 18.24
CA PRO A 27 4.88 2.15 17.32
C PRO A 27 5.34 1.06 16.34
N PHE A 28 5.55 -0.16 16.82
CA PHE A 28 5.93 -1.30 15.98
C PHE A 28 4.82 -1.68 15.00
N PHE A 29 3.58 -1.70 15.47
CA PHE A 29 2.42 -1.97 14.62
C PHE A 29 2.25 -0.89 13.54
N THR A 30 2.47 0.39 13.87
CA THR A 30 2.43 1.48 12.90
C THR A 30 3.47 1.30 11.80
N VAL A 31 4.73 1.02 12.18
CA VAL A 31 5.80 0.77 11.20
C VAL A 31 5.45 -0.44 10.32
N PHE A 32 4.92 -1.50 10.92
CA PHE A 32 4.47 -2.68 10.20
C PHE A 32 3.34 -2.37 9.20
N LEU A 33 2.32 -1.60 9.60
CA LEU A 33 1.24 -1.19 8.71
C LEU A 33 1.73 -0.32 7.55
N LEU A 34 2.68 0.59 7.80
CA LEU A 34 3.30 1.38 6.75
C LEU A 34 4.03 0.48 5.75
N LEU A 35 4.80 -0.49 6.24
CA LEU A 35 5.51 -1.45 5.40
C LEU A 35 4.55 -2.27 4.54
N ILE A 36 3.50 -2.85 5.15
CA ILE A 36 2.48 -3.62 4.42
C ILE A 36 1.80 -2.77 3.36
N THR A 37 1.51 -1.50 3.66
CA THR A 37 0.89 -0.57 2.70
C THR A 37 1.80 -0.32 1.50
N GLN A 38 3.10 -0.12 1.73
CA GLN A 38 4.08 0.06 0.65
C GLN A 38 4.24 -1.20 -0.20
N ILE A 39 4.33 -2.37 0.44
CA ILE A 39 4.41 -3.67 -0.26
C ILE A 39 3.16 -3.90 -1.09
N HIS A 40 1.98 -3.63 -0.53
CA HIS A 40 0.71 -3.83 -1.20
C HIS A 40 0.62 -2.96 -2.47
N SER A 41 0.93 -1.67 -2.37
CA SER A 41 0.88 -0.76 -3.52
C SER A 41 1.84 -1.18 -4.64
N LYS A 42 3.06 -1.64 -4.30
CA LYS A 42 4.01 -2.18 -5.30
C LYS A 42 3.50 -3.47 -5.94
N SER A 43 2.97 -4.39 -5.15
CA SER A 43 2.44 -5.67 -5.65
C SER A 43 1.27 -5.48 -6.60
N ILE A 44 0.35 -4.56 -6.31
CA ILE A 44 -0.76 -4.24 -7.22
C ILE A 44 -0.24 -3.66 -8.53
N SER A 45 0.70 -2.70 -8.48
CA SER A 45 1.30 -2.13 -9.70
C SER A 45 1.97 -3.20 -10.58
N LEU A 46 2.68 -4.15 -9.95
CA LEU A 46 3.31 -5.28 -10.66
C LEU A 46 2.28 -6.20 -11.32
N LEU A 47 1.19 -6.53 -10.62
CA LEU A 47 0.12 -7.37 -11.16
C LEU A 47 -0.59 -6.69 -12.34
N GLU A 48 -0.92 -5.41 -12.19
CA GLU A 48 -1.53 -4.61 -13.25
C GLU A 48 -0.61 -4.48 -14.47
N SER A 49 0.68 -4.24 -14.26
CA SER A 49 1.68 -4.17 -15.33
C SER A 49 1.77 -5.47 -16.12
N ASN A 50 1.85 -6.62 -15.43
CA ASN A 50 1.86 -7.93 -16.08
C ASN A 50 0.57 -8.21 -16.86
N ASN A 51 -0.58 -7.83 -16.31
CA ASN A 51 -1.85 -7.99 -16.98
C ASN A 51 -1.93 -7.10 -18.23
N LEU A 52 -1.54 -5.84 -18.12
CA LEU A 52 -1.48 -4.90 -19.24
C LEU A 52 -0.59 -5.42 -20.36
N ALA A 53 0.63 -5.86 -20.04
CA ALA A 53 1.55 -6.44 -21.02
C ALA A 53 0.92 -7.63 -21.75
N ARG A 54 0.27 -8.55 -21.02
CA ARG A 54 -0.44 -9.70 -21.63
C ARG A 54 -1.58 -9.26 -22.53
N GLN A 55 -2.36 -8.26 -22.13
CA GLN A 55 -3.46 -7.75 -22.94
C GLN A 55 -2.96 -7.06 -24.21
N SER A 56 -1.90 -6.25 -24.11
CA SER A 56 -1.25 -5.61 -25.26
C SER A 56 -0.70 -6.63 -26.25
N VAL A 57 0.01 -7.66 -25.76
CA VAL A 57 0.51 -8.76 -26.61
C VAL A 57 -0.64 -9.53 -27.25
N ARG A 58 -1.69 -9.84 -26.49
CA ARG A 58 -2.87 -10.51 -27.04
C ARG A 58 -3.52 -9.68 -28.14
N ALA A 59 -3.69 -8.37 -27.94
CA ALA A 59 -4.27 -7.47 -28.94
C ALA A 59 -3.41 -7.39 -30.21
N PHE A 60 -2.08 -7.46 -30.07
CA PHE A 60 -1.15 -7.55 -31.19
C PHE A 60 -1.33 -8.86 -31.97
N VAL A 61 -1.20 -10.01 -31.30
CA VAL A 61 -1.18 -11.34 -31.92
C VAL A 61 -2.53 -11.72 -32.54
N THR A 62 -3.64 -11.24 -31.95
CA THR A 62 -5.00 -11.53 -32.43
C THR A 62 -5.51 -10.51 -33.46
N SER A 63 -4.65 -9.58 -33.91
CA SER A 63 -5.05 -8.63 -34.94
C SER A 63 -5.26 -9.34 -36.29
N PRO A 64 -6.41 -9.15 -36.96
CA PRO A 64 -6.72 -9.74 -38.26
C PRO A 64 -5.94 -9.09 -39.40
N ASN A 65 -5.40 -7.88 -39.18
CA ASN A 65 -4.51 -7.21 -40.13
C ASN A 65 -3.19 -6.87 -39.42
N GLN A 66 -2.09 -7.29 -40.04
CA GLN A 66 -0.73 -7.04 -39.57
C GLN A 66 -0.41 -5.53 -39.50
N GLU A 67 -0.96 -4.73 -40.42
CA GLU A 67 -0.75 -3.27 -40.45
C GLU A 67 -1.35 -2.57 -39.21
N PHE A 68 -2.42 -3.12 -38.64
CA PHE A 68 -3.08 -2.56 -37.46
C PHE A 68 -2.70 -3.24 -36.14
N ALA A 69 -1.88 -4.30 -36.18
CA ALA A 69 -1.54 -5.09 -35.00
C ALA A 69 -0.86 -4.24 -33.92
N MET A 70 0.11 -3.41 -34.32
CA MET A 70 0.81 -2.51 -33.41
C MET A 70 -0.13 -1.41 -32.88
N ALA A 71 -0.97 -0.83 -33.74
CA ALA A 71 -1.95 0.18 -33.33
C ALA A 71 -2.91 -0.35 -32.27
N ARG A 72 -3.40 -1.60 -32.40
CA ARG A 72 -4.23 -2.23 -31.37
C ARG A 72 -3.51 -2.44 -30.04
N ALA A 73 -2.24 -2.85 -30.08
CA ALA A 73 -1.45 -3.03 -28.86
C ALA A 73 -1.32 -1.72 -28.08
N TYR A 74 -1.13 -0.61 -28.79
CA TYR A 74 -1.10 0.73 -28.21
C TYR A 74 -2.46 1.22 -27.71
N GLN A 75 -3.56 0.90 -28.40
CA GLN A 75 -4.91 1.23 -27.93
C GLN A 75 -5.20 0.62 -26.56
N VAL A 76 -4.75 -0.61 -26.31
CA VAL A 76 -4.89 -1.23 -24.97
C VAL A 76 -4.17 -0.40 -23.90
N ILE A 77 -2.97 0.10 -24.20
CA ILE A 77 -2.20 0.95 -23.28
C ILE A 77 -2.89 2.30 -23.07
N GLU A 78 -3.45 2.89 -24.13
CA GLU A 78 -4.15 4.17 -24.07
C GLU A 78 -5.45 4.08 -23.26
N ILE A 79 -6.24 3.02 -23.47
CA ILE A 79 -7.44 2.74 -22.68
C ILE A 79 -7.06 2.53 -21.20
N TYR A 80 -5.99 1.79 -20.93
CA TYR A 80 -5.52 1.63 -19.55
C TYR A 80 -5.17 2.98 -18.90
N LYS A 81 -4.44 3.85 -19.62
CA LYS A 81 -4.09 5.19 -19.15
C LYS A 81 -5.32 6.07 -18.91
N SER A 82 -6.36 5.97 -19.75
CA SER A 82 -7.58 6.78 -19.61
C SER A 82 -8.47 6.33 -18.45
N MET A 83 -8.43 5.05 -18.09
CA MET A 83 -9.15 4.50 -16.94
C MET A 83 -8.45 4.79 -15.61
N GLN A 84 -7.18 5.20 -15.63
CA GLN A 84 -6.41 5.42 -14.42
C GLN A 84 -6.68 6.80 -13.82
N SER A 85 -7.30 6.83 -12.65
CA SER A 85 -7.53 8.09 -11.90
C SER A 85 -6.20 8.76 -11.53
N GLN A 86 -6.16 10.10 -11.50
CA GLN A 86 -4.93 10.86 -11.20
C GLN A 86 -4.25 10.44 -9.88
N HIS A 87 -5.02 10.00 -8.89
CA HIS A 87 -4.49 9.49 -7.62
C HIS A 87 -3.75 8.14 -7.76
N ASN A 88 -4.19 7.26 -8.66
CA ASN A 88 -3.56 5.95 -8.88
C ASN A 88 -2.24 6.07 -9.64
N VAL A 89 -2.13 7.03 -10.56
CA VAL A 89 -0.89 7.30 -11.32
C VAL A 89 0.27 7.68 -10.38
N GLN A 90 -0.01 8.47 -9.34
CA GLN A 90 1.02 8.94 -8.40
C GLN A 90 1.37 7.90 -7.32
N SER A 91 0.40 7.10 -6.89
CA SER A 91 0.59 6.12 -5.81
C SER A 91 1.13 4.77 -6.30
N ARG A 92 0.93 4.43 -7.58
CA ARG A 92 1.29 3.12 -8.17
C ARG A 92 1.78 3.26 -9.63
N PRO A 93 2.90 3.96 -9.88
CA PRO A 93 3.38 4.16 -11.25
C PRO A 93 3.76 2.83 -11.91
N ILE A 94 3.20 2.56 -13.09
CA ILE A 94 3.67 1.47 -13.95
C ILE A 94 4.73 2.03 -14.91
N ASN A 95 5.95 1.52 -14.82
CA ASN A 95 6.97 1.79 -15.81
C ASN A 95 6.72 0.94 -17.05
N LEU A 96 6.28 1.58 -18.13
CA LEU A 96 6.25 1.01 -19.47
C LEU A 96 7.67 1.21 -20.04
N ILE A 97 8.48 0.16 -20.04
CA ILE A 97 9.81 0.13 -20.68
C ILE A 97 9.64 0.11 -22.19
#